data_AF-A0A959CF84-F1
#
_entry.id   AF-A0A959CF84-F1
#
_cell.length_a   1.000
_cell.length_b   1.000
_cell.length_c   1.000
_cell.angle_alpha   90.00
_cell.angle_beta   90.00
_cell.angle_gamma   90.00
#
_symmetry.space_group_name_H-M   'P 1'
#
loop_
_entity.id
_entity.type
_entity.pdbx_description
1 polymer ?
#
loop_
_entity_poly.entity_id
_entity_poly.type
_entity_poly.pdbx_seq_one_letter_code
_entity_poly.pdbx_strand_id
1 'polypeptide(L)' 'MGKPEALKGTLSGCWSRRIDEKHRLVYRVEEDIIYLL' A
#
# COMPACT_ATOMS: atom_id res chain seq x y z
N MET A 1 -3.62 -10.88 9.28
CA MET A 1 -2.91 -9.91 8.42
C MET A 1 -3.93 -9.08 7.65
N GLY A 2 -3.84 -7.75 7.70
CA GLY A 2 -4.78 -6.89 7.00
C GLY A 2 -4.72 -7.10 5.48
N LYS A 3 -5.90 -7.09 4.82
CA LYS A 3 -5.98 -7.06 3.36
C LYS A 3 -5.43 -5.71 2.86
N PRO A 4 -4.71 -5.66 1.73
CA PRO A 4 -4.34 -4.40 1.10
C PRO A 4 -5.56 -3.54 0.80
N GLU A 5 -5.48 -2.25 1.13
CA GLU A 5 -6.50 -1.24 0.87
C GLU A 5 -5.97 -0.30 -0.23
N ALA A 6 -6.69 -0.19 -1.34
CA ALA A 6 -6.32 0.75 -2.41
C ALA A 6 -6.47 2.20 -1.92
N LEU A 7 -5.44 3.01 -2.13
CA LEU A 7 -5.46 4.43 -1.80
C LEU A 7 -6.11 5.25 -2.93
N LYS A 8 -6.58 6.45 -2.59
CA LYS A 8 -7.34 7.35 -3.49
C LYS A 8 -6.69 8.73 -3.57
N GLY A 9 -7.14 9.53 -4.54
CA GLY A 9 -6.64 10.90 -4.74
C GLY A 9 -5.22 10.90 -5.31
N THR A 10 -4.32 11.68 -4.73
CA THR A 10 -2.92 11.77 -5.17
C THR A 10 -2.13 10.47 -5.02
N LEU A 11 -2.61 9.52 -4.21
CA LEU A 11 -2.04 8.18 -4.02
C LEU A 11 -2.81 7.08 -4.77
N SER A 12 -3.66 7.46 -5.74
CA SER A 12 -4.32 6.48 -6.61
C SER A 12 -3.28 5.59 -7.29
N GLY A 13 -3.49 4.26 -7.27
CA GLY A 13 -2.52 3.26 -7.74
C GLY A 13 -1.56 2.74 -6.65
N CYS A 14 -1.56 3.34 -5.46
CA CYS A 14 -0.86 2.80 -4.30
C CYS A 14 -1.79 1.97 -3.41
N TRP A 15 -1.18 1.14 -2.58
CA TRP A 15 -1.82 0.24 -1.64
C TRP A 15 -1.32 0.53 -0.23
N SER A 16 -2.22 0.44 0.75
CA SER A 16 -1.90 0.45 2.16
C SER A 16 -2.14 -0.92 2.77
N ARG A 17 -1.18 -1.44 3.54
CA ARG A 17 -1.37 -2.65 4.34
C ARG A 17 -1.05 -2.37 5.79
N ARG A 18 -1.91 -2.85 6.70
CA ARG A 18 -1.69 -2.72 8.13
C ARG A 18 -0.59 -3.69 8.59
N ILE A 19 0.44 -3.15 9.24
CA ILE A 19 1.51 -3.92 9.90
C ILE A 19 1.07 -4.22 11.34
N ASP A 20 0.66 -3.18 12.07
CA ASP A 20 0.06 -3.24 13.40
C ASP A 20 -1.01 -2.14 13.56
N GLU A 21 -1.50 -1.89 14.78
CA GLU A 21 -2.54 -0.88 15.01
C GLU A 21 -2.17 0.55 14.63
N LYS A 22 -0.87 0.88 14.62
CA LYS A 22 -0.34 2.24 14.41
C LYS A 22 0.36 2.38 13.06
N HIS A 23 0.97 1.31 12.54
CA HIS A 23 1.83 1.37 11.38
C HIS A 23 1.19 0.77 10.12
N ARG A 24 1.41 1.47 9.00
CA ARG A 24 0.95 1.07 7.66
C ARG A 24 2.12 1.05 6.70
N LEU A 25 2.19 0.00 5.89
CA LEU A 25 3.05 -0.05 4.72
C LEU A 25 2.32 0.60 3.55
N VAL A 26 2.98 1.53 2.87
CA VAL A 26 2.49 2.10 1.61
C VAL A 26 3.39 1.61 0.48
N TYR A 27 2.79 1.06 -0.56
CA TYR A 27 3.53 0.53 -1.70
C TYR A 27 2.71 0.60 -2.98
N ARG A 28 3.38 0.52 -4.13
CA ARG A 28 2.73 0.32 -5.43
C ARG A 28 3.30 -0.93 -6.09
N VAL A 29 2.51 -1.57 -6.95
CA VAL A 29 2.92 -2.74 -7.73
C VAL A 29 2.89 -2.34 -9.19
N GLU A 30 4.03 -2.46 -9.88
CA GLU A 30 4.14 -2.23 -11.32
C GLU A 30 4.86 -3.44 -11.92
N GLU A 31 4.20 -4.12 -12.86
CA GLU A 31 4.65 -5.41 -13.40
C GLU A 31 4.91 -6.41 -12.25
N ASP A 32 6.13 -6.92 -12.14
CA ASP A 32 6.57 -7.83 -11.08
C ASP A 32 7.42 -7.13 -10.00
N ILE A 33 7.37 -5.79 -9.94
CA ILE A 33 8.14 -4.97 -9.01
C ILE A 33 7.23 -4.33 -7.96
N ILE A 34 7.68 -4.39 -6.70
CA ILE A 34 7.06 -3.68 -5.58
C ILE A 34 7.94 -2.48 -5.22
N TYR A 35 7.34 -1.28 -5.25
CA TYR A 35 7.99 -0.06 -4.80
C TYR A 35 7.45 0.33 -3.43
N LEU A 36 8.35 0.51 -2.46
CA LEU A 36 8.02 1.00 -1.12
C LEU A 36 8.10 2.54 -1.12
N LEU A 37 7.09 3.17 -0.51
CA LEU A 37 6.92 4.63 -0.42
C LEU A 37 7.08 5.11 1.03
#